data_AF-A0A1B7VUT8-F1
#
_entry.id   AF-A0A1B7VUT8-F1
#
_cell.length_a   1.000
_cell.length_b   1.000
_cell.length_c   1.000
_cell.angle_alpha   90.00
_cell.angle_beta   90.00
_cell.angle_gamma   90.00
#
_symmetry.space_group_name_H-M   'P 1'
#
loop_
_entity.id
_entity.type
_entity.pdbx_description
1 polymer ?
#
loop_
_entity_poly.entity_id
_entity_poly.type
_entity_poly.pdbx_seq_one_letter_code
_entity_poly.pdbx_strand_id
1 'polypeptide(L)'
;MEVFELTWNFLREFFNYERYTNAIQKARNAIENKDNYQENWQKISTAIKERKFQPEEPLNLVNQAANQVLDENSDNEAYFWLDKLVYNLEILDDQIDEY
;
A
#
# COMPACT_ATOMS: atom_id res chain seq x y z
N MET A 1 -7.02 -0.82 -16.20
CA MET A 1 -5.99 -1.41 -15.34
C MET A 1 -6.70 -2.14 -14.23
N GLU A 2 -6.39 -3.41 -14.01
CA GLU A 2 -6.97 -4.16 -12.91
C GLU A 2 -6.47 -3.58 -11.57
N VAL A 3 -7.27 -3.67 -10.51
CA VAL A 3 -6.91 -3.05 -9.23
C VAL A 3 -5.66 -3.69 -8.60
N PHE A 4 -5.43 -4.97 -8.88
CA PHE A 4 -4.18 -5.66 -8.53
C PHE A 4 -2.97 -4.99 -9.19
N GLU A 5 -2.97 -4.82 -10.52
CA GLU A 5 -1.88 -4.17 -11.25
C GLU A 5 -1.66 -2.72 -10.78
N LEU A 6 -2.75 -2.01 -10.50
CA LEU A 6 -2.70 -0.65 -9.99
C LEU A 6 -2.01 -0.58 -8.63
N THR A 7 -2.37 -1.49 -7.72
CA THR A 7 -1.78 -1.61 -6.39
C THR A 7 -0.32 -2.05 -6.47
N TRP A 8 -0.02 -3.02 -7.33
CA TRP A 8 1.33 -3.51 -7.59
C TRP A 8 2.27 -2.39 -8.04
N ASN A 9 1.85 -1.59 -9.02
CA ASN A 9 2.65 -0.48 -9.52
C ASN A 9 2.88 0.58 -8.45
N PHE A 10 1.84 0.92 -7.67
CA PHE A 10 1.96 1.87 -6.57
C PHE A 10 2.95 1.40 -5.50
N LEU A 11 2.85 0.14 -5.06
CA LEU A 11 3.75 -0.42 -4.06
C LEU A 11 5.19 -0.49 -4.58
N ARG A 12 5.40 -0.87 -5.85
CA ARG A 12 6.74 -0.91 -6.44
C ARG A 12 7.38 0.47 -6.56
N GLU A 13 6.58 1.47 -6.91
CA GLU A 13 7.06 2.84 -7.09
C GLU A 13 7.56 3.44 -5.76
N PHE A 14 6.81 3.25 -4.67
CA PHE A 14 7.09 3.95 -3.42
C PHE A 14 7.81 3.09 -2.37
N PHE A 15 7.56 1.78 -2.30
CA PHE A 15 7.95 0.95 -1.14
C PHE A 15 9.09 -0.04 -1.43
N ASN A 16 9.27 -0.50 -2.66
CA ASN A 16 10.20 -1.59 -2.99
C ASN A 16 11.67 -1.35 -2.58
N TYR A 17 12.13 -0.10 -2.67
CA TYR A 17 13.53 0.28 -2.43
C TYR A 17 13.67 1.42 -1.41
N GLU A 18 12.63 1.70 -0.63
CA GLU A 18 12.56 2.85 0.26
C GLU A 18 12.23 2.41 1.68
N ARG A 19 12.72 3.15 2.67
CA ARG A 19 12.28 2.94 4.06
C ARG A 19 10.80 3.31 4.18
N TYR A 20 10.03 2.51 4.92
CA TYR A 20 8.58 2.65 5.02
C TYR A 20 8.13 4.10 5.34
N THR A 21 8.74 4.74 6.33
CA THR A 21 8.43 6.14 6.70
C THR A 21 8.66 7.14 5.57
N ASN A 22 9.79 7.03 4.87
CA ASN A 22 10.06 7.87 3.69
C ASN A 22 9.09 7.57 2.54
N ALA A 23 8.74 6.30 2.33
CA ALA A 23 7.81 5.86 1.31
C ALA A 23 6.41 6.46 1.55
N ILE A 24 5.93 6.45 2.79
CA ILE A 24 4.66 7.09 3.20
C ILE A 24 4.68 8.59 2.86
N GLN A 25 5.73 9.31 3.23
CA GLN A 25 5.83 10.76 2.93
C GLN A 25 5.81 11.05 1.42
N LYS A 26 6.56 10.27 0.63
CA LYS A 26 6.58 10.40 -0.83
C LYS A 26 5.23 10.07 -1.46
N ALA A 27 4.57 9.01 -0.99
CA ALA A 27 3.27 8.59 -1.46
C ALA A 27 2.19 9.63 -1.11
N ARG A 28 2.15 10.14 0.13
CA ARG A 28 1.25 11.25 0.54
C ARG A 28 1.41 12.45 -0.39
N ASN A 29 2.65 12.91 -0.58
CA ASN A 29 2.95 14.03 -1.47
C ASN A 29 2.51 13.78 -2.92
N ALA A 30 2.67 12.56 -3.44
CA ALA A 30 2.21 12.19 -4.78
C ALA A 30 0.67 12.20 -4.88
N ILE A 31 -0.02 11.68 -3.87
CA ILE A 31 -1.49 11.64 -3.78
C ILE A 31 -2.07 13.05 -3.69
N GLU A 32 -1.45 13.96 -2.93
CA GLU A 32 -1.94 15.32 -2.74
C GLU A 32 -1.73 16.24 -3.95
N ASN A 33 -0.62 16.07 -4.68
CA ASN A 33 -0.19 17.04 -5.69
C ASN A 33 -0.46 16.59 -7.14
N LYS A 34 -1.00 15.39 -7.37
CA LYS A 34 -1.25 14.86 -8.72
C LYS A 34 -2.64 14.23 -8.80
N ASP A 35 -3.51 14.82 -9.62
CA ASP A 35 -4.91 14.40 -9.79
C ASP A 35 -5.06 12.90 -10.08
N ASN A 36 -4.17 12.31 -10.88
CA ASN A 36 -4.23 10.90 -11.23
C ASN A 36 -3.85 9.96 -10.05
N TYR A 37 -2.97 10.38 -9.14
CA TYR A 37 -2.60 9.58 -7.98
C TYR A 37 -3.71 9.56 -6.95
N GLN A 38 -4.44 10.67 -6.77
CA GLN A 38 -5.59 10.71 -5.86
C GLN A 38 -6.67 9.72 -6.28
N GLU A 39 -7.08 9.73 -7.55
CA GLU A 39 -8.10 8.80 -8.07
C GLU A 39 -7.61 7.34 -7.98
N ASN A 40 -6.35 7.09 -8.34
CA ASN A 40 -5.77 5.76 -8.25
C ASN A 40 -5.70 5.26 -6.81
N TRP A 41 -5.30 6.11 -5.87
CA TRP A 41 -5.24 5.79 -4.45
C TRP A 41 -6.62 5.45 -3.90
N GLN A 42 -7.66 6.20 -4.25
CA GLN A 42 -9.03 5.88 -3.83
C GLN A 42 -9.46 4.47 -4.27
N LYS A 43 -9.10 4.06 -5.50
CA LYS A 43 -9.38 2.69 -5.99
C LYS A 43 -8.59 1.64 -5.22
N ILE A 44 -7.31 1.90 -4.96
CA ILE A 44 -6.43 1.00 -4.19
C ILE A 44 -6.94 0.85 -2.75
N SER A 45 -7.15 1.95 -2.04
CA SER A 45 -7.54 1.91 -0.62
C SER A 45 -8.92 1.27 -0.43
N THR A 46 -9.85 1.52 -1.35
CA THR A 46 -11.15 0.82 -1.37
C THR A 46 -10.98 -0.68 -1.54
N ALA A 47 -10.14 -1.14 -2.49
CA ALA A 47 -9.92 -2.57 -2.71
C ALA A 47 -9.26 -3.27 -1.51
N ILE A 48 -8.31 -2.60 -0.85
CA ILE A 48 -7.69 -3.10 0.40
C ILE A 48 -8.75 -3.22 1.51
N LYS A 49 -9.52 -2.16 1.77
CA LYS A 49 -10.55 -2.11 2.82
C LYS A 49 -11.67 -3.13 2.61
N GLU A 50 -12.07 -3.34 1.36
CA GLU A 50 -13.14 -4.28 0.98
C GLU A 50 -12.63 -5.70 0.74
N ARG A 51 -11.33 -5.98 0.96
CA ARG A 51 -10.70 -7.29 0.78
C ARG A 51 -10.96 -7.89 -0.61
N LYS A 52 -10.83 -7.05 -1.65
CA LYS A 52 -11.18 -7.41 -3.04
C LYS A 52 -10.15 -8.25 -3.79
N PHE A 53 -8.96 -8.44 -3.22
CA PHE A 53 -7.93 -9.25 -3.84
C PHE A 53 -8.26 -10.74 -3.74
N GLN A 54 -7.89 -11.50 -4.76
CA GLN A 54 -7.99 -12.95 -4.78
C GLN A 54 -7.06 -13.58 -3.72
N PRO A 55 -7.27 -14.85 -3.34
CA PRO A 55 -6.30 -15.57 -2.53
C PRO A 55 -4.88 -15.47 -3.11
N GLU A 56 -3.88 -15.34 -2.24
CA GLU A 56 -2.44 -15.17 -2.51
C GLU A 56 -2.02 -13.81 -3.10
N GLU A 57 -2.96 -13.00 -3.61
CA GLU A 57 -2.65 -11.67 -4.14
C GLU A 57 -2.15 -10.68 -3.06
N PRO A 58 -2.75 -10.59 -1.85
CA PRO A 58 -2.25 -9.74 -0.78
C PRO A 58 -0.80 -10.06 -0.43
N LEU A 59 -0.49 -11.34 -0.21
CA LEU A 59 0.87 -11.78 0.10
C LEU A 59 1.84 -11.43 -1.04
N ASN A 60 1.42 -11.62 -2.29
CA ASN A 60 2.22 -11.29 -3.46
C ASN A 60 2.50 -9.77 -3.55
N LEU A 61 1.48 -8.94 -3.32
CA LEU A 61 1.63 -7.47 -3.28
C LEU A 61 2.68 -7.05 -2.24
N VAL A 62 2.59 -7.58 -1.03
CA VAL A 62 3.47 -7.14 0.07
C VAL A 62 4.89 -7.66 -0.10
N ASN A 63 5.05 -8.96 -0.38
CA ASN A 63 6.38 -9.57 -0.51
C ASN A 63 7.09 -9.21 -1.82
N GLN A 64 6.37 -9.10 -2.95
CA GLN A 64 7.00 -8.95 -4.26
C GLN A 64 6.91 -7.51 -4.80
N ALA A 65 5.83 -6.78 -4.50
CA ALA A 65 5.68 -5.40 -4.94
C ALA A 65 6.34 -4.43 -3.96
N ALA A 66 5.99 -4.52 -2.67
CA ALA A 66 6.57 -3.67 -1.63
C ALA A 66 7.92 -4.17 -1.11
N ASN A 67 8.31 -5.43 -1.38
CA ASN A 67 9.52 -6.05 -0.86
C ASN A 67 9.60 -6.00 0.68
N GLN A 68 8.44 -6.10 1.32
CA GLN A 68 8.33 -6.09 2.77
C GLN A 68 8.51 -7.51 3.31
N VAL A 69 9.26 -7.64 4.40
CA VAL A 69 9.33 -8.88 5.18
C VAL A 69 8.20 -8.88 6.20
N LEU A 70 7.43 -9.97 6.22
CA LEU A 70 6.33 -10.18 7.15
C LEU A 70 6.70 -11.17 8.26
N ASP A 71 6.03 -11.06 9.40
CA ASP A 71 6.15 -12.01 10.51
C ASP A 71 5.65 -13.40 10.12
N GLU A 72 4.60 -13.45 9.29
CA GLU A 72 4.05 -14.67 8.69
C GLU A 72 3.81 -14.46 7.20
N ASN A 73 4.19 -15.45 6.37
CA ASN A 73 3.88 -15.44 4.94
C ASN A 73 2.42 -15.88 4.70
N SER A 74 1.47 -15.03 5.07
CA SER A 74 0.03 -15.27 4.90
C SER A 74 -0.68 -14.03 4.36
N ASP A 75 -1.83 -14.23 3.69
CA ASP A 75 -2.67 -13.11 3.23
C ASP A 75 -3.22 -12.29 4.40
N ASN A 76 -3.46 -12.92 5.56
CA ASN A 76 -3.93 -12.21 6.75
C ASN A 76 -2.88 -11.22 7.25
N GLU A 77 -1.63 -11.66 7.32
CA GLU A 77 -0.52 -10.80 7.73
C GLU A 77 -0.25 -9.70 6.69
N ALA A 78 -0.33 -10.05 5.41
CA ALA A 78 -0.24 -9.07 4.33
C ALA A 78 -1.36 -8.01 4.41
N TYR A 79 -2.59 -8.40 4.72
CA TYR A 79 -3.68 -7.45 4.92
C TYR A 79 -3.47 -6.58 6.15
N PHE A 80 -2.89 -7.09 7.24
CA PHE A 80 -2.54 -6.26 8.39
C PHE A 80 -1.53 -5.17 8.00
N TRP A 81 -0.52 -5.51 7.20
CA TRP A 81 0.41 -4.52 6.64
C TRP A 81 -0.28 -3.52 5.71
N LEU A 82 -1.15 -4.00 4.80
CA LEU A 82 -1.90 -3.14 3.87
C LEU A 82 -2.88 -2.21 4.59
N ASP A 83 -3.47 -2.63 5.69
CA ASP A 83 -4.31 -1.77 6.53
C ASP A 83 -3.50 -0.68 7.21
N LYS A 84 -2.31 -1.01 7.74
CA LYS A 84 -1.38 0.00 8.27
C LYS A 84 -0.96 0.99 7.20
N LEU A 85 -0.68 0.52 5.98
CA LEU A 85 -0.39 1.38 4.82
C LEU A 85 -1.55 2.35 4.56
N VAL A 86 -2.78 1.85 4.48
CA VAL A 86 -3.97 2.67 4.25
C VAL A 86 -4.15 3.69 5.37
N TYR A 87 -4.03 3.26 6.62
CA TYR A 87 -4.09 4.15 7.78
C TYR A 87 -3.05 5.27 7.65
N ASN A 88 -1.77 4.92 7.49
CA ASN A 88 -0.68 5.88 7.39
C ASN A 88 -0.81 6.82 6.19
N LEU A 89 -1.44 6.42 5.08
CA LEU A 89 -1.64 7.31 3.94
C LEU A 89 -2.89 8.21 4.05
N GLU A 90 -3.85 7.85 4.90
CA GLU A 90 -5.10 8.60 5.06
C GLU A 90 -5.16 9.47 6.32
N ILE A 91 -4.34 9.20 7.34
CA ILE A 91 -4.27 10.12 8.50
C ILE A 91 -3.50 11.40 8.13
N LEU A 92 -4.03 12.53 8.60
CA LEU A 92 -3.43 13.86 8.41
C LEU A 92 -2.40 14.22 9.50
N ASP A 93 -1.97 13.24 10.30
CA ASP A 93 -0.94 13.44 11.33
C ASP A 93 0.45 13.04 10.80
N ASP A 94 1.48 13.70 11.30
CA ASP A 94 2.89 13.44 10.97
C ASP A 94 3.42 12.15 11.62
N GLN A 95 2.67 11.56 12.55
CA GLN A 95 3.02 10.27 13.12
C GLN A 95 2.77 9.15 12.11
N ILE A 96 3.81 8.35 11.85
CA ILE A 96 3.74 7.15 11.02
C ILE A 96 3.87 5.96 11.95
N ASP A 97 2.88 5.09 11.95
CA ASP A 97 2.91 3.83 12.70
C ASP A 97 3.65 2.78 11.85
N GLU A 98 4.88 2.45 12.24
CA GLU A 98 5.68 1.44 11.53
C GLU A 98 5.09 0.04 11.75
N TYR A 99 5.22 -0.81 10.72
CA TYR A 99 4.87 -2.23 10.80
C TYR A 99 5.95 -3.00 11.54
#